data_AF-A0A147I756-F1
#
_entry.id   AF-A0A147I756-F1
#
_cell.length_a   1.000
_cell.length_b   1.000
_cell.length_c   1.000
_cell.angle_alpha   90.00
_cell.angle_beta   90.00
_cell.angle_gamma   90.00
#
_symmetry.space_group_name_H-M   'P 1'
#
loop_
_entity.id
_entity.type
_entity.pdbx_description
1 polymer ?
#
loop_
_entity_poly.entity_id
_entity_poly.type
_entity_poly.pdbx_seq_one_letter_code
_entity_poly.pdbx_strand_id
1 'polypeptide(L)'
;MRFKIRLRELEAAYRAARAQAERDQKQVLDDWRALEEAVARGEASFVDTDEEGQVLYDRGEHAGELMEEVKVVLDLIRQAFTISLHHLWERELNRLMKVKYYKEANSFAYLKGEGAAVDESKLTDLRHTANVAKHSGGSSANKLHKRRPDLFDTAEMAKWSDPPSYEYLRISDQAFDEFFEAVRQSGPPRQGTWL
;
A
#
# COMPACT_ATOMS: atom_id res chain seq x y z
N MET A 1 2.66 -17.35 19.84
CA MET A 1 1.19 -17.23 19.62
C MET A 1 0.76 -15.79 19.33
N ARG A 2 1.12 -14.78 20.16
CA ARG A 2 0.66 -13.38 19.99
C ARG A 2 1.09 -12.67 18.70
N PHE A 3 2.28 -12.93 18.14
CA PHE A 3 2.72 -12.34 16.88
C PHE A 3 1.87 -12.81 15.69
N LYS A 4 1.71 -14.12 15.51
CA LYS A 4 0.92 -14.70 14.41
C LYS A 4 -0.55 -14.25 14.43
N ILE A 5 -1.13 -14.08 15.63
CA ILE A 5 -2.48 -13.50 15.76
C ILE A 5 -2.47 -12.05 15.28
N ARG A 6 -1.60 -11.18 15.82
CA ARG A 6 -1.55 -9.77 15.39
C ARG A 6 -1.27 -9.58 13.90
N LEU A 7 -0.40 -10.43 13.33
CA LEU A 7 -0.13 -10.41 11.89
C LEU A 7 -1.37 -10.77 11.07
N ARG A 8 -2.11 -11.80 11.49
CA ARG A 8 -3.37 -12.21 10.87
C ARG A 8 -4.44 -11.12 10.99
N GLU A 9 -4.58 -10.49 12.15
CA GLU A 9 -5.54 -9.40 12.34
C GLU A 9 -5.19 -8.20 11.47
N LEU A 10 -3.90 -7.85 11.33
CA LEU A 10 -3.46 -6.79 10.44
C LEU A 10 -3.77 -7.12 8.98
N GLU A 11 -3.54 -8.36 8.55
CA GLU A 11 -3.86 -8.83 7.21
C GLU A 11 -5.38 -8.79 6.95
N ALA A 12 -6.19 -9.24 7.90
CA ALA A 12 -7.64 -9.20 7.79
C ALA A 12 -8.16 -7.75 7.69
N ALA A 13 -7.61 -6.85 8.50
CA ALA A 13 -7.95 -5.43 8.46
C ALA A 13 -7.57 -4.79 7.10
N TYR A 14 -6.40 -5.12 6.55
CA TYR A 14 -6.01 -4.66 5.22
C TYR A 14 -7.00 -5.13 4.15
N ARG A 15 -7.30 -6.44 4.13
CA ARG A 15 -8.22 -7.03 3.15
C ARG A 15 -9.62 -6.40 3.25
N ALA A 16 -10.11 -6.13 4.46
CA ALA A 16 -11.39 -5.49 4.67
C ALA A 16 -11.41 -4.03 4.16
N ALA A 17 -10.37 -3.24 4.46
CA ALA A 17 -10.25 -1.87 3.99
C ALA A 17 -10.15 -1.81 2.46
N ARG A 18 -9.32 -2.67 1.87
CA ARG A 18 -9.17 -2.77 0.41
C ARG A 18 -10.47 -3.17 -0.27
N ALA A 19 -11.16 -4.18 0.25
CA ALA A 19 -12.42 -4.65 -0.30
C ALA A 19 -13.52 -3.58 -0.28
N GLN A 20 -13.48 -2.63 0.65
CA GLN A 20 -14.39 -1.48 0.63
C GLN A 20 -14.05 -0.55 -0.54
N ALA A 21 -12.79 -0.13 -0.69
CA ALA A 21 -12.39 0.74 -1.78
C ALA A 21 -12.60 0.08 -3.17
N GLU A 22 -12.41 -1.24 -3.29
CA GLU A 22 -12.73 -2.00 -4.50
C GLU A 22 -14.25 -2.00 -4.81
N ARG A 23 -15.10 -2.05 -3.78
CA ARG A 23 -16.56 -1.90 -3.96
C ARG A 23 -16.92 -0.50 -4.44
N ASP A 24 -16.30 0.52 -3.87
CA ASP A 24 -16.52 1.91 -4.27
C ASP A 24 -16.08 2.12 -5.73
N GLN A 25 -14.92 1.57 -6.13
CA GLN A 25 -14.47 1.58 -7.53
C GLN A 25 -15.48 0.91 -8.46
N LYS A 26 -15.95 -0.28 -8.08
CA LYS A 26 -16.92 -1.03 -8.87
C LYS A 26 -18.22 -0.24 -9.03
N GLN A 27 -18.68 0.40 -7.95
CA GLN A 27 -19.91 1.20 -7.97
C GLN A 27 -19.79 2.35 -8.97
N VAL A 28 -18.68 3.11 -8.95
CA VAL A 28 -18.44 4.21 -9.90
C VAL A 28 -18.43 3.70 -11.35
N LEU A 29 -17.80 2.55 -11.62
CA LEU A 29 -17.77 1.95 -12.96
C LEU A 29 -19.15 1.44 -13.41
N ASP A 30 -19.92 0.82 -12.51
CA ASP A 30 -21.27 0.35 -12.80
C ASP A 30 -22.20 1.54 -13.11
N ASP A 31 -22.10 2.62 -12.32
CA ASP A 31 -22.89 3.84 -12.51
C ASP A 31 -22.53 4.54 -13.82
N TRP A 32 -21.23 4.61 -14.15
CA TRP A 32 -20.76 5.14 -15.42
C TRP A 32 -21.31 4.34 -16.60
N ARG A 33 -21.23 3.01 -16.54
CA ARG A 33 -21.77 2.14 -17.60
C ARG A 33 -23.29 2.30 -17.76
N ALA A 34 -24.02 2.38 -16.66
CA ALA A 34 -25.46 2.58 -16.69
C ALA A 34 -25.82 3.93 -17.36
N LEU A 35 -25.02 4.97 -17.09
CA LEU A 35 -25.15 6.27 -17.75
C LEU A 35 -24.86 6.17 -19.25
N GLU A 36 -23.76 5.54 -19.66
CA GLU A 36 -23.43 5.34 -21.08
C GLU A 36 -24.56 4.64 -21.83
N GLU A 37 -25.14 3.59 -21.23
CA GLU A 37 -26.26 2.84 -21.81
C GLU A 37 -27.54 3.70 -21.91
N ALA A 38 -27.83 4.55 -20.91
CA ALA A 38 -28.97 5.45 -20.93
C ALA A 38 -28.81 6.58 -21.98
N VAL A 39 -27.60 7.13 -22.12
CA VAL A 39 -27.29 8.11 -23.17
C VAL A 39 -27.43 7.48 -24.55
N ALA A 40 -26.95 6.26 -24.74
CA ALA A 40 -27.10 5.54 -26.01
C ALA A 40 -28.57 5.29 -26.39
N ARG A 41 -29.48 5.18 -25.41
CA ARG A 41 -30.93 5.07 -25.62
C ARG A 41 -31.63 6.43 -25.78
N GLY A 42 -30.92 7.55 -25.60
CA GLY A 42 -31.50 8.90 -25.60
C GLY A 42 -32.34 9.21 -24.36
N GLU A 43 -32.17 8.44 -23.29
CA GLU A 43 -32.89 8.59 -22.01
C GLU A 43 -32.16 9.53 -21.04
N ALA A 44 -30.88 9.81 -21.30
CA ALA A 44 -30.02 10.66 -20.48
C ALA A 44 -29.07 11.48 -21.36
N SER A 45 -28.36 12.43 -20.73
CA SER A 45 -27.24 13.18 -21.31
C SER A 45 -26.01 13.00 -20.44
N PHE A 46 -24.81 13.09 -21.03
CA PHE A 46 -23.57 13.20 -20.25
C PHE A 46 -23.42 14.57 -19.60
N VAL A 47 -24.02 15.58 -20.21
CA VAL A 47 -23.89 16.97 -19.80
C VAL A 47 -25.27 17.54 -19.54
N ASP A 48 -25.47 18.07 -18.33
CA ASP A 48 -26.66 18.81 -17.97
C ASP A 48 -26.39 20.29 -18.26
N THR A 49 -27.26 20.92 -19.06
CA THR A 49 -27.16 22.35 -19.43
C THR A 49 -28.34 23.16 -18.91
N ASP A 50 -28.15 24.45 -18.67
CA ASP A 50 -29.24 25.38 -18.37
C ASP A 50 -30.05 25.77 -19.63
N GLU A 51 -31.02 26.67 -19.46
CA GLU A 51 -31.88 27.17 -20.54
C GLU A 51 -31.11 27.97 -21.61
N GLU A 52 -29.92 28.50 -21.28
CA GLU A 52 -29.04 29.24 -22.19
C GLU A 52 -27.99 28.32 -22.86
N GLY A 53 -27.99 27.03 -22.54
CA GLY A 53 -27.06 26.04 -23.06
C GLY A 53 -25.70 26.02 -22.36
N GLN A 54 -25.56 26.67 -21.20
CA GLN A 54 -24.34 26.60 -20.38
C GLN A 54 -24.29 25.28 -19.62
N VAL A 55 -23.09 24.70 -19.51
CA VAL A 55 -22.88 23.45 -18.77
C VAL A 55 -23.03 23.71 -17.29
N LEU A 56 -24.01 23.03 -16.68
CA LEU A 56 -24.19 23.00 -15.23
C LEU A 56 -23.43 21.84 -14.59
N TYR A 57 -23.36 20.70 -15.29
CA TYR A 57 -22.72 19.49 -14.76
C TYR A 57 -22.26 18.56 -15.87
N ASP A 58 -21.00 18.12 -15.80
CA ASP A 58 -20.46 17.07 -16.66
C ASP A 58 -20.31 15.78 -15.86
N ARG A 59 -21.17 14.80 -16.18
CA ARG A 59 -21.20 13.50 -15.50
C ARG A 59 -19.96 12.66 -15.80
N GLY A 60 -19.32 12.88 -16.95
CA GLY A 60 -18.09 12.21 -17.35
C GLY A 60 -16.89 12.73 -16.59
N GLU A 61 -16.77 14.06 -16.45
CA GLU A 61 -15.75 14.67 -15.60
C GLU A 61 -15.89 14.18 -14.16
N HIS A 62 -17.10 14.24 -13.59
CA HIS A 62 -17.33 13.78 -12.23
C HIS A 62 -17.00 12.29 -12.01
N ALA A 63 -17.39 11.41 -12.94
CA ALA A 63 -17.03 10.00 -12.85
C ALA A 63 -15.51 9.79 -12.91
N GLY A 64 -14.81 10.58 -13.73
CA GLY A 64 -13.36 10.59 -13.80
C GLY A 64 -12.71 11.01 -12.48
N GLU A 65 -13.21 12.07 -11.84
CA GLU A 65 -12.76 12.54 -10.52
C GLU A 65 -12.95 11.47 -9.45
N LEU A 66 -14.15 10.87 -9.36
CA LEU A 66 -14.43 9.80 -8.39
C LEU A 66 -13.50 8.59 -8.59
N MET A 67 -13.24 8.21 -9.84
CA MET A 67 -12.31 7.11 -10.13
C MET A 67 -10.88 7.42 -9.67
N GLU A 68 -10.45 8.67 -9.79
CA GLU A 68 -9.13 9.09 -9.33
C GLU A 68 -9.05 9.13 -7.80
N GLU A 69 -10.09 9.66 -7.14
CA GLU A 69 -10.19 9.64 -5.67
C GLU A 69 -10.11 8.21 -5.12
N VAL A 70 -10.81 7.25 -5.72
CA VAL A 70 -10.77 5.85 -5.28
C VAL A 70 -9.36 5.25 -5.44
N LYS A 71 -8.63 5.57 -6.52
CA LYS A 71 -7.23 5.13 -6.67
C LYS A 71 -6.34 5.72 -5.57
N VAL A 72 -6.49 7.01 -5.27
CA VAL A 72 -5.76 7.67 -4.19
C VAL A 72 -6.03 6.99 -2.85
N VAL A 73 -7.30 6.65 -2.57
CA VAL A 73 -7.69 5.92 -1.36
C VAL A 73 -7.01 4.54 -1.29
N LEU A 74 -7.01 3.79 -2.40
CA LEU A 74 -6.33 2.49 -2.46
C LEU A 74 -4.83 2.60 -2.16
N ASP A 75 -4.16 3.60 -2.72
CA ASP A 75 -2.73 3.83 -2.47
C ASP A 75 -2.47 4.22 -1.01
N LEU A 76 -3.30 5.09 -0.43
CA LEU A 76 -3.23 5.45 0.99
C LEU A 76 -3.41 4.24 1.91
N ILE A 77 -4.36 3.34 1.60
CA ILE A 77 -4.56 2.09 2.33
C ILE A 77 -3.27 1.27 2.30
N ARG A 78 -2.70 1.02 1.12
CA ARG A 78 -1.48 0.20 0.99
C ARG A 78 -0.29 0.80 1.73
N GLN A 79 -0.13 2.11 1.67
CA GLN A 79 0.93 2.82 2.40
C GLN A 79 0.74 2.71 3.92
N ALA A 80 -0.45 2.99 4.42
CA ALA A 80 -0.77 2.91 5.85
C ALA A 80 -0.54 1.50 6.41
N PHE A 81 -0.95 0.48 5.66
CA PHE A 81 -0.75 -0.92 6.05
C PHE A 81 0.70 -1.39 5.90
N THR A 82 1.47 -0.87 4.93
CA THR A 82 2.92 -1.11 4.83
C THR A 82 3.67 -0.54 6.04
N ILE A 83 3.33 0.68 6.45
CA ILE A 83 3.87 1.29 7.67
C ILE A 83 3.51 0.46 8.90
N SER A 84 2.24 0.05 9.01
CA SER A 84 1.73 -0.73 10.14
C SER A 84 2.39 -2.11 10.23
N LEU A 85 2.59 -2.78 9.10
CA LEU A 85 3.26 -4.07 9.01
C LEU A 85 4.72 -3.98 9.48
N HIS A 86 5.44 -2.98 8.98
CA HIS A 86 6.82 -2.72 9.42
C HIS A 86 6.89 -2.44 10.93
N HIS A 87 6.00 -1.60 11.47
CA HIS A 87 6.01 -1.31 12.90
C HIS A 87 5.60 -2.49 13.77
N LEU A 88 4.69 -3.35 13.30
CA LEU A 88 4.38 -4.61 13.99
C LEU A 88 5.63 -5.50 14.09
N TRP A 89 6.37 -5.62 12.99
CA TRP A 89 7.63 -6.36 12.92
C TRP A 89 8.68 -5.80 13.88
N GLU A 90 8.99 -4.51 13.80
CA GLU A 90 9.98 -3.85 14.66
C GLU A 90 9.65 -4.00 16.14
N ARG A 91 8.39 -3.74 16.52
CA ARG A 91 7.94 -3.83 17.92
C ARG A 91 8.09 -5.25 18.46
N GLU A 92 7.76 -6.25 17.65
CA GLU A 92 7.89 -7.63 18.09
C GLU A 92 9.35 -8.03 18.30
N LEU A 93 10.24 -7.63 17.40
CA LEU A 93 11.66 -7.94 17.53
C LEU A 93 12.31 -7.20 18.69
N ASN A 94 11.99 -5.92 18.88
CA ASN A 94 12.45 -5.16 20.04
C ASN A 94 12.04 -5.83 21.35
N ARG A 95 10.80 -6.34 21.41
CA ARG A 95 10.29 -7.09 22.56
C ARG A 95 11.04 -8.39 22.78
N LEU A 96 11.34 -9.15 21.72
CA LEU A 96 12.04 -10.43 21.80
C LEU A 96 13.51 -10.27 22.21
N MET A 97 14.21 -9.31 21.59
CA MET A 97 15.61 -8.99 21.89
C MET A 97 15.79 -8.19 23.18
N LYS A 98 14.70 -7.72 23.81
CA LYS A 98 14.70 -6.83 24.99
C LYS A 98 15.50 -5.53 24.75
N VAL A 99 15.35 -4.93 23.56
CA VAL A 99 16.00 -3.66 23.19
C VAL A 99 14.98 -2.55 22.98
N LYS A 100 15.42 -1.29 23.16
CA LYS A 100 14.56 -0.11 22.98
C LYS A 100 14.36 0.26 21.51
N TYR A 101 15.37 0.05 20.67
CA TYR A 101 15.39 0.52 19.29
C TYR A 101 15.69 -0.61 18.32
N TYR A 102 14.95 -0.64 17.22
CA TYR A 102 15.17 -1.60 16.15
C TYR A 102 16.46 -1.27 15.42
N LYS A 103 17.29 -2.30 15.23
CA LYS A 103 18.46 -2.26 14.35
C LYS A 103 18.40 -3.49 13.45
N GLU A 104 18.31 -3.25 12.15
CA GLU A 104 18.11 -4.29 11.13
C GLU A 104 19.15 -5.42 11.24
N ALA A 105 20.44 -5.08 11.20
CA ALA A 105 21.53 -6.05 11.29
C ALA A 105 21.46 -6.90 12.57
N ASN A 106 21.19 -6.28 13.72
CA ASN A 106 21.07 -6.98 15.00
C ASN A 106 19.85 -7.91 15.01
N SER A 107 18.75 -7.47 14.40
CA SER A 107 17.49 -8.21 14.33
C SER A 107 17.62 -9.46 13.47
N PHE A 108 18.26 -9.33 12.30
CA PHE A 108 18.51 -10.46 11.40
C PHE A 108 19.50 -11.44 12.03
N ALA A 109 20.56 -10.94 12.67
CA ALA A 109 21.51 -11.79 13.39
C ALA A 109 20.83 -12.57 14.53
N TYR A 110 19.96 -11.90 15.31
CA TYR A 110 19.19 -12.54 16.37
C TYR A 110 18.30 -13.66 15.82
N LEU A 111 17.47 -13.38 14.81
CA LEU A 111 16.57 -14.37 14.22
C LEU A 111 17.31 -15.57 13.62
N LYS A 112 18.44 -15.34 12.95
CA LYS A 112 19.30 -16.43 12.45
C LYS A 112 19.89 -17.27 13.59
N GLY A 113 20.29 -16.64 14.69
CA GLY A 113 20.73 -17.32 15.90
C GLY A 113 19.64 -18.21 16.51
N GLU A 114 18.37 -17.82 16.36
CA GLU A 114 17.19 -18.60 16.75
C GLU A 114 16.78 -19.65 15.67
N GLY A 115 17.58 -19.83 14.62
CA GLY A 115 17.34 -20.81 13.56
C GLY A 115 16.25 -20.42 12.56
N ALA A 116 15.83 -19.15 12.51
CA ALA A 116 14.86 -18.69 11.53
C ALA A 116 15.49 -18.47 10.15
N ALA A 117 14.76 -18.84 9.10
CA ALA A 117 15.08 -18.45 7.73
C ALA A 117 14.56 -17.03 7.47
N VAL A 118 15.46 -16.05 7.45
CA VAL A 118 15.12 -14.63 7.33
C VAL A 118 15.24 -14.18 5.87
N ASP A 119 14.15 -13.64 5.29
CA ASP A 119 14.18 -12.95 4.01
C ASP A 119 14.64 -11.50 4.21
N GLU A 120 15.95 -11.33 4.40
CA GLU A 120 16.56 -10.01 4.66
C GLU A 120 16.29 -9.01 3.54
N SER A 121 16.25 -9.47 2.29
CA SER A 121 16.04 -8.60 1.14
C SER A 121 14.66 -7.98 1.18
N LYS A 122 13.60 -8.80 1.30
CA LYS A 122 12.23 -8.29 1.31
C LYS A 122 11.91 -7.51 2.58
N LEU A 123 12.48 -7.87 3.73
CA LEU A 123 12.32 -7.10 4.96
C LEU A 123 13.02 -5.73 4.90
N THR A 124 14.18 -5.66 4.23
CA THR A 124 14.86 -4.39 3.93
C THR A 124 14.02 -3.53 3.00
N ASP A 125 13.41 -4.13 1.98
CA ASP A 125 12.51 -3.43 1.05
C ASP A 125 11.26 -2.92 1.77
N LEU A 126 10.63 -3.73 2.64
CA LEU A 126 9.53 -3.30 3.52
C LEU A 126 9.92 -2.09 4.37
N ARG A 127 11.09 -2.12 5.03
CA ARG A 127 11.57 -1.00 5.84
C ARG A 127 11.77 0.26 5.01
N HIS A 128 12.39 0.15 3.85
CA HIS A 128 12.60 1.30 2.98
C HIS A 128 11.27 1.84 2.45
N THR A 129 10.35 0.98 2.04
CA THR A 129 9.00 1.36 1.60
C THR A 129 8.24 2.08 2.70
N ALA A 130 8.21 1.54 3.91
CA ALA A 130 7.59 2.20 5.06
C ALA A 130 8.23 3.56 5.38
N ASN A 131 9.54 3.70 5.22
CA ASN A 131 10.23 4.97 5.44
C ASN A 131 9.91 6.01 4.37
N VAL A 132 9.81 5.62 3.09
CA VAL A 132 9.37 6.51 2.01
C VAL A 132 7.94 6.94 2.25
N ALA A 133 7.05 6.00 2.59
CA ALA A 133 5.65 6.28 2.91
C ALA A 133 5.46 7.29 4.06
N LYS A 134 6.40 7.36 5.02
CA LYS A 134 6.34 8.30 6.17
C LYS A 134 7.04 9.63 5.92
N HIS A 135 8.14 9.63 5.18
CA HIS A 135 9.10 10.74 5.15
C HIS A 135 9.35 11.31 3.74
N SER A 136 8.64 10.80 2.74
CA SER A 136 8.85 11.14 1.33
C SER A 136 10.23 10.76 0.80
N GLY A 137 10.99 11.72 0.29
CA GLY A 137 12.22 11.49 -0.46
C GLY A 137 13.48 11.21 0.38
N GLY A 138 14.63 11.37 -0.27
CA GLY A 138 15.94 11.29 0.34
C GLY A 138 16.56 9.89 0.32
N SER A 139 17.42 9.58 1.30
CA SER A 139 18.26 8.38 1.26
C SER A 139 17.45 7.08 1.18
N SER A 140 16.30 6.99 1.87
CA SER A 140 15.44 5.80 1.82
C SER A 140 14.78 5.63 0.46
N ALA A 141 14.29 6.71 -0.16
CA ALA A 141 13.68 6.67 -1.48
C ALA A 141 14.69 6.28 -2.57
N ASN A 142 15.89 6.87 -2.53
CA ASN A 142 16.97 6.52 -3.45
C ASN A 142 17.40 5.05 -3.31
N LYS A 143 17.51 4.54 -2.08
CA LYS A 143 17.84 3.13 -1.81
C LYS A 143 16.72 2.19 -2.26
N LEU A 144 15.47 2.56 -2.01
CA LEU A 144 14.32 1.76 -2.45
C LEU A 144 14.25 1.71 -3.97
N HIS A 145 14.27 2.85 -4.64
CA HIS A 145 14.18 2.94 -6.10
C HIS A 145 15.28 2.13 -6.80
N LYS A 146 16.51 2.12 -6.25
CA LYS A 146 17.60 1.28 -6.76
C LYS A 146 17.30 -0.23 -6.66
N ARG A 147 16.56 -0.66 -5.64
CA ARG A 147 16.28 -2.08 -5.34
C ARG A 147 14.96 -2.56 -5.93
N ARG A 148 13.96 -1.69 -5.94
CA ARG A 148 12.56 -1.91 -6.28
C ARG A 148 12.03 -0.72 -7.08
N PRO A 149 12.55 -0.47 -8.29
CA PRO A 149 12.05 0.60 -9.16
C PRO A 149 10.59 0.38 -9.55
N ASP A 150 10.12 -0.88 -9.50
CA ASP A 150 8.73 -1.28 -9.72
C ASP A 150 7.74 -0.70 -8.70
N LEU A 151 8.22 -0.22 -7.54
CA LEU A 151 7.39 0.45 -6.54
C LEU A 151 7.24 1.96 -6.80
N PHE A 152 7.75 2.46 -7.92
CA PHE A 152 7.66 3.86 -8.28
C PHE A 152 6.99 4.04 -9.64
N ASP A 153 6.24 5.13 -9.80
CA ASP A 153 5.80 5.59 -11.11
C ASP A 153 6.98 6.23 -11.87
N THR A 154 7.85 5.36 -12.39
CA THR A 154 9.07 5.79 -13.09
C THR A 154 8.76 6.56 -14.37
N ALA A 155 7.58 6.35 -14.95
CA ALA A 155 7.15 7.06 -16.14
C ALA A 155 6.84 8.53 -15.80
N GLU A 156 6.08 8.78 -14.73
CA GLU A 156 5.78 10.13 -14.27
C GLU A 156 7.05 10.85 -13.80
N MET A 157 7.91 10.18 -13.02
CA MET A 157 9.21 10.73 -12.61
C MET A 157 10.05 11.18 -13.80
N ALA A 158 10.10 10.39 -14.87
CA ALA A 158 10.91 10.68 -16.05
C ALA A 158 10.43 11.92 -16.81
N LYS A 159 9.13 12.25 -16.79
CA LYS A 159 8.60 13.45 -17.44
C LYS A 159 9.21 14.73 -16.88
N TRP A 160 9.46 14.75 -15.57
CA TRP A 160 9.93 15.93 -14.84
C TRP A 160 11.38 15.82 -14.39
N SER A 161 12.03 14.68 -14.63
CA SER A 161 13.36 14.34 -14.09
C SER A 161 13.42 14.39 -12.57
N ASP A 162 12.33 13.99 -11.92
CA ASP A 162 12.20 14.10 -10.48
C ASP A 162 12.91 12.96 -9.73
N PRO A 163 13.44 13.25 -8.53
CA PRO A 163 13.99 12.21 -7.67
C PRO A 163 12.89 11.30 -7.13
N PRO A 164 13.21 10.05 -6.75
CA PRO A 164 12.23 9.17 -6.11
C PRO A 164 11.74 9.78 -4.80
N SER A 165 10.42 9.82 -4.63
CA SER A 165 9.73 10.44 -3.50
C SER A 165 8.45 9.67 -3.16
N TYR A 166 7.75 10.11 -2.11
CA TYR A 166 6.42 9.57 -1.77
C TYR A 166 5.39 9.77 -2.88
N GLU A 167 5.47 10.89 -3.62
CA GLU A 167 4.49 11.24 -4.67
C GLU A 167 4.47 10.21 -5.79
N TYR A 168 5.62 9.57 -6.01
CA TYR A 168 5.81 8.54 -7.02
C TYR A 168 5.68 7.13 -6.47
N LEU A 169 5.52 6.94 -5.16
CA LEU A 169 5.42 5.61 -4.57
C LEU A 169 4.09 4.95 -4.97
N ARG A 170 4.18 3.79 -5.63
CA ARG A 170 3.05 2.95 -6.07
C ARG A 170 3.26 1.54 -5.52
N ILE A 171 2.67 1.27 -4.36
CA ILE A 171 2.70 -0.06 -3.77
C ILE A 171 1.60 -0.86 -4.46
N SER A 172 1.94 -1.95 -5.15
CA SER A 172 0.93 -2.86 -5.70
C SER A 172 0.45 -3.84 -4.62
N ASP A 173 -0.71 -4.47 -4.86
CA ASP A 173 -1.19 -5.55 -3.98
C ASP A 173 -0.19 -6.71 -3.91
N GLN A 174 0.41 -7.06 -5.06
CA GLN A 174 1.46 -8.08 -5.12
C GLN A 174 2.66 -7.71 -4.26
N ALA A 175 3.17 -6.48 -4.37
CA ALA A 175 4.31 -6.03 -3.56
C ALA A 175 3.99 -6.06 -2.06
N PHE A 176 2.76 -5.68 -1.71
CA PHE A 176 2.33 -5.71 -0.33
C PHE A 176 2.17 -7.14 0.22
N ASP A 177 1.63 -8.06 -0.58
CA ASP A 177 1.56 -9.50 -0.25
C ASP A 177 2.96 -10.12 -0.09
N GLU A 178 3.93 -9.72 -0.92
CA GLU A 178 5.35 -10.11 -0.78
C GLU A 178 5.94 -9.69 0.57
N PHE A 179 5.66 -8.46 1.02
CA PHE A 179 6.10 -7.99 2.33
C PHE A 179 5.44 -8.75 3.47
N PHE A 180 4.14 -9.03 3.35
CA PHE A 180 3.40 -9.82 4.34
C PHE A 180 3.98 -11.23 4.45
N GLU A 181 4.27 -11.88 3.33
CA GLU A 181 4.87 -13.20 3.31
C GLU A 181 6.28 -13.19 3.88
N ALA A 182 7.10 -12.18 3.56
CA ALA A 182 8.43 -12.04 4.14
C ALA A 182 8.39 -11.96 5.68
N VAL A 183 7.46 -11.18 6.23
CA VAL A 183 7.23 -11.05 7.68
C VAL A 183 6.71 -12.37 8.28
N ARG A 184 5.84 -13.08 7.56
CA ARG A 184 5.27 -14.36 7.99
C ARG A 184 6.33 -15.46 8.07
N GLN A 185 7.19 -15.56 7.04
CA GLN A 185 8.25 -16.56 6.93
C GLN A 185 9.42 -16.27 7.89
N SER A 186 9.82 -15.01 7.99
CA SER A 186 10.92 -14.58 8.86
C SER A 186 10.49 -14.44 10.32
N GLY A 187 9.19 -14.50 10.57
CA GLY A 187 8.60 -14.44 11.89
C GLY A 187 9.13 -15.53 12.83
N PRO A 188 9.18 -15.29 14.15
CA PRO A 188 9.63 -16.28 15.12
C PRO A 188 8.88 -17.62 14.94
N PRO A 189 9.59 -18.74 14.71
CA PRO A 189 9.01 -19.97 14.15
C PRO A 189 7.91 -20.57 15.02
N ARG A 190 8.06 -20.56 16.35
CA ARG A 190 7.04 -20.96 17.34
C ARG A 190 7.48 -20.51 18.74
N GLN A 191 6.53 -20.48 19.68
CA GLN A 191 6.82 -20.29 21.11
C GLN A 191 7.87 -21.32 21.52
N GLY A 192 9.06 -20.86 21.91
CA GLY A 192 9.75 -21.58 22.97
C GLY A 192 8.78 -21.67 24.15
N THR A 193 8.51 -22.89 24.59
CA THR A 193 8.34 -23.15 26.02
C THR A 193 9.46 -22.42 26.74
N TRP A 194 9.14 -21.24 27.25
CA TRP A 194 9.99 -20.54 28.20
C TRP A 194 9.33 -20.76 29.56
N LEU A 195 9.68 -21.91 30.17
CA LEU A 195 9.74 -22.03 31.62
C LEU A 195 11.03 -21.35 32.09
#